data_AF-A0A351V856-F1
#
_entry.id   AF-A0A351V856-F1
#
_cell.length_a   1.000
_cell.length_b   1.000
_cell.length_c   1.000
_cell.angle_alpha   90.00
_cell.angle_beta   90.00
_cell.angle_gamma   90.00
#
_symmetry.space_group_name_H-M   'P 1'
#
loop_
_entity.id
_entity.type
_entity.pdbx_description
1 polymer ?
#
loop_
_entity_poly.entity_id
_entity_poly.type
_entity_poly.pdbx_seq_one_letter_code
_entity_poly.pdbx_strand_id
1 'polypeptide(L)'
;MHKIKKTLFLAVLFFIILNFRASSGCCPFRETNNSWSASSFYCGICGFYGSLTKSLNTHLSSIGLLHLRTLEVYDTRIRLSVTDENAGTEPGGQDGILFGYCDFGEKYGYAHINSMPNRGIAAVDITYGYDDEIDFTFLEENLCPDCLNKILTGYREAGADNCRNLFLIDFQTMEIYPLPENVVSFMRDDYYFHIDHAEGRDRVLIFYVPGR
;
A
#
# COMPACT_ATOMS: atom_id res chain seq x y z
N MET A 1 -26.64 -17.51 -10.78
CA MET A 1 -25.99 -17.68 -9.46
C MET A 1 -25.17 -16.46 -8.99
N HIS A 2 -24.62 -15.64 -9.90
CA HIS A 2 -23.75 -14.50 -9.55
C HIS A 2 -24.43 -13.35 -8.78
N LYS A 3 -25.72 -13.10 -9.05
CA LYS A 3 -26.49 -12.02 -8.42
C LYS A 3 -26.76 -12.26 -6.93
N ILE A 4 -26.97 -13.50 -6.53
CA ILE A 4 -27.33 -13.88 -5.14
C ILE A 4 -26.13 -13.72 -4.19
N LYS A 5 -24.91 -13.99 -4.67
CA LYS A 5 -23.68 -13.75 -3.89
C LYS A 5 -23.45 -12.25 -3.63
N LYS A 6 -23.70 -11.38 -4.62
CA LYS A 6 -23.58 -9.91 -4.46
C LYS A 6 -24.56 -9.34 -3.44
N THR A 7 -25.82 -9.80 -3.43
CA THR A 7 -26.82 -9.30 -2.46
C THR A 7 -26.54 -9.76 -1.04
N LEU A 8 -26.01 -10.98 -0.87
CA LEU A 8 -25.65 -11.52 0.45
C LEU A 8 -24.45 -10.77 1.05
N PHE A 9 -23.46 -10.43 0.21
CA PHE A 9 -22.28 -9.65 0.62
C PHE A 9 -22.64 -8.23 1.10
N LEU A 10 -23.51 -7.54 0.34
CA LEU A 10 -24.02 -6.21 0.75
C LEU A 10 -24.76 -6.24 2.09
N ALA A 11 -25.51 -7.31 2.38
CA ALA A 11 -26.23 -7.46 3.63
C ALA A 11 -25.30 -7.72 4.83
N VAL A 12 -24.23 -8.49 4.64
CA VAL A 12 -23.22 -8.76 5.68
C VAL A 12 -22.40 -7.50 5.96
N LEU A 13 -22.02 -6.75 4.91
CA LEU A 13 -21.34 -5.46 5.05
C LEU A 13 -22.19 -4.46 5.86
N PHE A 14 -23.50 -4.41 5.61
CA PHE A 14 -24.43 -3.55 6.35
C PHE A 14 -24.55 -3.93 7.84
N PHE A 15 -24.47 -5.23 8.16
CA PHE A 15 -24.52 -5.73 9.54
C PHE A 15 -23.25 -5.43 10.34
N ILE A 16 -22.08 -5.43 9.69
CA ILE A 16 -20.80 -5.08 10.30
C ILE A 16 -20.76 -3.57 10.63
N ILE A 17 -21.29 -2.72 9.74
CA ILE A 17 -21.36 -1.26 9.91
C ILE A 17 -22.19 -0.85 11.13
N LEU A 18 -23.28 -1.55 11.45
CA LEU A 18 -24.15 -1.20 12.57
C LEU A 18 -23.56 -1.53 13.95
N ASN A 19 -22.54 -2.39 14.02
CA ASN A 19 -21.99 -2.89 15.28
C ASN A 19 -20.57 -2.39 15.60
N PHE A 20 -19.90 -1.70 14.67
CA PHE A 20 -18.52 -1.22 14.89
C PHE A 20 -18.50 0.21 15.44
N ARG A 21 -18.37 0.34 16.77
CA ARG A 21 -17.92 1.60 17.39
C ARG A 21 -16.44 1.78 17.06
N ALA A 22 -16.14 2.73 16.17
CA ALA A 22 -14.78 3.17 15.90
C ALA A 22 -14.17 3.78 17.17
N SER A 23 -13.24 3.07 17.81
CA SER A 23 -12.25 3.69 18.68
C SER A 23 -11.12 4.20 17.79
N SER A 24 -11.09 5.52 17.58
CA SER A 24 -10.01 6.22 16.91
C SER A 24 -8.71 6.11 17.72
N GLY A 25 -7.93 5.07 17.44
CA GLY A 25 -6.56 4.94 17.90
C GLY A 25 -5.67 4.74 16.69
N CYS A 26 -5.05 5.82 16.20
CA CYS A 26 -3.86 5.69 15.36
C CYS A 26 -2.87 4.81 16.13
N CYS A 27 -2.29 3.80 15.48
CA CYS A 27 -1.15 3.08 16.03
C CYS A 27 0.15 3.70 15.50
N PRO A 28 0.77 4.68 16.20
CA PRO A 28 2.21 4.76 16.22
C PRO A 28 2.71 3.66 17.17
N PHE A 29 3.74 2.93 16.75
CA PHE A 29 4.45 2.01 17.63
C PHE A 29 5.09 2.84 18.76
N ARG A 30 4.41 2.92 19.90
CA ARG A 30 4.92 3.47 21.16
C ARG A 30 4.90 2.36 22.18
N GLU A 31 6.07 1.97 22.64
CA GLU A 31 6.22 1.06 23.78
C GLU A 31 5.54 1.68 25.01
N THR A 32 4.29 1.31 25.26
CA THR A 32 3.67 1.46 26.57
C THR A 32 2.78 0.27 26.84
N ASN A 33 3.14 -0.46 27.90
CA ASN A 33 2.42 -1.56 28.50
C ASN A 33 0.90 -1.29 28.57
N ASN A 34 0.07 -2.07 27.86
CA ASN A 34 -1.19 -2.64 28.36
C ASN A 34 -1.95 -3.45 27.30
N SER A 35 -2.43 -4.62 27.72
CA SER A 35 -3.41 -5.52 27.10
C SER A 35 -3.43 -5.59 25.56
N TRP A 36 -2.59 -6.49 25.02
CA TRP A 36 -2.67 -6.91 23.63
C TRP A 36 -3.99 -7.65 23.40
N SER A 37 -4.91 -7.08 22.63
CA SER A 37 -5.91 -7.91 21.98
C SER A 37 -5.17 -8.74 20.94
N ALA A 38 -5.33 -10.07 20.98
CA ALA A 38 -4.60 -11.02 20.13
C ALA A 38 -4.78 -10.80 18.61
N SER A 39 -5.59 -9.82 18.17
CA SER A 39 -5.88 -9.50 16.76
C SER A 39 -4.82 -8.65 16.06
N SER A 40 -4.10 -7.77 16.76
CA SER A 40 -3.12 -6.87 16.12
C SER A 40 -1.76 -7.54 15.91
N PHE A 41 -1.37 -8.47 16.79
CA PHE A 41 -0.05 -9.11 16.78
C PHE A 41 0.18 -9.98 15.52
N TYR A 42 -0.88 -10.63 15.02
CA TYR A 42 -0.83 -11.50 13.84
C TYR A 42 -1.32 -10.84 12.55
N CYS A 43 -1.56 -9.52 12.56
CA CYS A 43 -2.00 -8.81 11.36
C CYS A 43 -0.94 -8.91 10.25
N GLY A 44 -1.33 -9.33 9.05
CA GLY A 44 -0.41 -9.48 7.93
C GLY A 44 0.20 -8.16 7.43
N ILE A 45 -0.35 -7.01 7.84
CA ILE A 45 0.18 -5.68 7.52
C ILE A 45 0.97 -5.10 8.70
N CYS A 46 0.30 -4.83 9.83
CA CYS A 46 0.91 -4.11 10.97
C CYS A 46 1.37 -5.02 12.12
N GLY A 47 1.17 -6.33 12.02
CA GLY A 47 1.53 -7.27 13.08
C GLY A 47 3.04 -7.46 13.18
N PHE A 48 3.48 -8.25 14.17
CA PHE A 48 4.91 -8.46 14.44
C PHE A 48 5.64 -9.10 13.24
N TYR A 49 4.96 -9.99 12.53
CA TYR A 49 5.43 -10.59 11.27
C TYR A 49 4.79 -9.94 10.04
N GLY A 50 4.08 -8.83 10.22
CA GLY A 50 3.41 -8.10 9.17
C GLY A 50 4.39 -7.36 8.26
N SER A 51 3.95 -7.10 7.04
CA SER A 51 4.81 -6.54 5.99
C SER A 51 5.31 -5.13 6.29
N LEU A 52 4.58 -4.34 7.08
CA LEU A 52 5.04 -3.03 7.51
C LEU A 52 6.14 -3.12 8.55
N THR A 53 6.07 -4.06 9.49
CA THR A 53 7.14 -4.22 10.50
C THR A 53 8.48 -4.59 9.84
N LYS A 54 8.44 -5.33 8.73
CA LYS A 54 9.62 -5.60 7.90
C LYS A 54 10.18 -4.33 7.20
N SER A 55 9.29 -3.40 6.83
CA SER A 55 9.61 -2.15 6.11
C SER A 55 9.91 -0.95 7.02
N LEU A 56 9.43 -0.95 8.27
CA LEU A 56 9.70 0.11 9.25
C LEU A 56 11.10 0.03 9.84
N ASN A 57 11.68 -1.18 9.92
CA ASN A 57 13.05 -1.38 10.39
C ASN A 57 14.11 -0.72 9.49
N THR A 58 13.71 -0.18 8.33
CA THR A 58 14.57 0.55 7.40
C THR A 58 14.41 2.07 7.45
N HIS A 59 13.65 2.63 8.42
CA HIS A 59 13.46 4.08 8.60
C HIS A 59 13.10 4.83 7.30
N LEU A 60 12.29 4.21 6.45
CA LEU A 60 11.97 4.72 5.13
C LEU A 60 10.89 5.80 5.25
N SER A 61 11.23 7.05 4.94
CA SER A 61 10.25 8.10 4.66
C SER A 61 9.89 8.06 3.17
N SER A 62 9.34 6.92 2.73
CA SER A 62 9.05 6.60 1.33
C SER A 62 7.60 6.13 1.18
N ILE A 63 7.17 5.94 -0.06
CA ILE A 63 5.90 5.28 -0.37
C ILE A 63 6.15 3.91 -0.99
N GLY A 64 5.29 2.95 -0.70
CA GLY A 64 5.38 1.58 -1.20
C GLY A 64 4.15 1.13 -1.96
N LEU A 65 4.29 -0.02 -2.62
CA LEU A 65 3.20 -0.83 -3.16
C LEU A 65 2.85 -1.91 -2.15
N LEU A 66 1.57 -2.06 -1.86
CA LEU A 66 1.00 -3.14 -1.06
C LEU A 66 0.15 -4.02 -1.99
N HIS A 67 0.52 -5.29 -2.12
CA HIS A 67 -0.29 -6.26 -2.86
C HIS A 67 -1.23 -7.01 -1.91
N LEU A 68 -2.54 -6.82 -2.06
CA LEU A 68 -3.54 -7.26 -1.08
C LEU A 68 -3.67 -8.77 -0.94
N ARG A 69 -3.31 -9.54 -1.97
CA ARG A 69 -3.40 -11.01 -1.92
C ARG A 69 -2.18 -11.67 -1.27
N THR A 70 -0.98 -11.17 -1.55
CA THR A 70 0.25 -11.70 -0.93
C THR A 70 0.54 -11.02 0.40
N LEU A 71 -0.13 -9.90 0.67
CA LEU A 71 0.14 -8.96 1.75
C LEU A 71 1.56 -8.42 1.74
N GLU A 72 2.31 -8.56 0.65
CA GLU A 72 3.69 -8.07 0.55
C GLU A 72 3.73 -6.56 0.27
N VAL A 73 4.74 -5.91 0.85
CA VAL A 73 5.02 -4.49 0.70
C VAL A 73 6.35 -4.32 -0.04
N TYR A 74 6.35 -3.50 -1.08
CA TYR A 74 7.53 -3.16 -1.86
C TYR A 74 7.77 -1.65 -1.79
N ASP A 75 8.92 -1.26 -1.25
CA ASP A 75 9.33 0.14 -1.23
C ASP A 75 9.67 0.64 -2.63
N THR A 76 9.08 1.77 -3.03
CA THR A 76 9.42 2.43 -4.30
C THR A 76 10.80 3.06 -4.28
N ARG A 77 11.39 3.22 -3.09
CA ARG A 77 12.68 3.88 -2.84
C ARG A 77 12.71 5.25 -3.50
N ILE A 78 11.61 5.99 -3.47
CA ILE A 78 11.55 7.36 -3.99
C ILE A 78 12.41 8.30 -3.14
N ARG A 79 12.71 7.92 -1.90
CA ARG A 79 13.58 8.62 -0.96
C ARG A 79 14.53 7.64 -0.28
N LEU A 80 15.73 8.11 0.05
CA LEU A 80 16.67 7.36 0.88
C LEU A 80 16.29 7.52 2.35
N SER A 81 16.62 6.51 3.17
CA SER A 81 16.44 6.60 4.62
C SER A 81 17.43 7.60 5.23
N VAL A 82 17.05 8.19 6.37
CA VAL A 82 17.92 9.07 7.18
C VAL A 82 19.18 8.32 7.66
N THR A 83 19.17 6.98 7.69
CA THR A 83 20.37 6.20 8.01
C THR A 83 21.33 6.03 6.83
N ASP A 84 20.84 6.14 5.60
CA ASP A 84 21.66 6.09 4.38
C ASP A 84 22.28 7.46 4.04
N GLU A 85 21.83 8.54 4.68
CA GLU A 85 22.39 9.89 4.48
C GLU A 85 23.83 10.01 5.02
N ASN A 86 24.24 9.08 5.88
CA ASN A 86 25.60 8.95 6.41
C ASN A 86 26.42 7.88 5.67
N ALA A 87 25.90 7.29 4.58
CA ALA A 87 26.70 6.54 3.62
C ALA A 87 27.54 7.51 2.77
N GLY A 88 28.51 8.16 3.42
CA GLY A 88 29.68 8.78 2.82
C GLY A 88 29.44 9.75 1.66
N THR A 89 29.41 11.03 1.99
CA THR A 89 30.18 12.07 1.29
C THR A 89 30.02 12.15 -0.24
N GLU A 90 29.08 12.99 -0.70
CA GLU A 90 29.32 14.24 -1.46
C GLU A 90 28.00 14.76 -2.03
N PRO A 91 27.75 16.10 -2.07
CA PRO A 91 26.75 16.67 -2.96
C PRO A 91 27.20 16.47 -4.41
N GLY A 92 26.99 15.26 -4.93
CA GLY A 92 27.57 14.78 -6.20
C GLY A 92 27.84 13.27 -6.29
N GLY A 93 27.56 12.47 -5.25
CA GLY A 93 27.88 11.04 -5.21
C GLY A 93 26.74 10.12 -5.68
N GLN A 94 26.85 9.65 -6.92
CA GLN A 94 26.02 8.64 -7.61
C GLN A 94 24.56 9.04 -7.90
N ASP A 95 24.36 9.60 -9.10
CA ASP A 95 23.09 9.74 -9.84
C ASP A 95 22.58 8.34 -10.27
N GLY A 96 22.42 7.44 -9.30
CA GLY A 96 22.16 6.01 -9.52
C GLY A 96 20.68 5.71 -9.60
N ILE A 97 20.24 5.14 -10.72
CA ILE A 97 18.90 4.53 -10.83
C ILE A 97 18.89 3.26 -9.98
N LEU A 98 18.01 3.17 -9.00
CA LEU A 98 17.77 1.94 -8.24
C LEU A 98 16.71 1.12 -8.96
N PHE A 99 16.97 -0.19 -9.07
CA PHE A 99 16.05 -1.16 -9.67
C PHE A 99 15.43 -2.05 -8.59
N GLY A 100 14.13 -2.28 -8.68
CA GLY A 100 13.37 -3.20 -7.85
C GLY A 100 12.49 -4.11 -8.72
N TYR A 101 12.26 -5.32 -8.23
CA TYR A 101 11.34 -6.28 -8.83
C TYR A 101 10.35 -6.73 -7.76
N CYS A 102 9.07 -6.66 -8.10
CA CYS A 102 7.96 -7.05 -7.24
C CYS A 102 7.28 -8.25 -7.89
N ASP A 103 7.31 -9.41 -7.24
CA ASP A 103 6.65 -10.60 -7.74
C ASP A 103 5.35 -10.80 -6.96
N PHE A 104 4.21 -10.55 -7.61
CA PHE A 104 2.91 -10.74 -6.97
C PHE A 104 2.48 -12.21 -7.00
N GLY A 105 3.22 -13.07 -7.72
CA GLY A 105 2.92 -14.47 -7.99
C GLY A 105 2.40 -14.70 -9.41
N GLU A 106 2.56 -15.94 -9.91
CA GLU A 106 2.29 -16.33 -11.30
C GLU A 106 0.90 -15.89 -11.84
N LYS A 107 -0.11 -15.83 -10.97
CA LYS A 107 -1.48 -15.47 -11.33
C LYS A 107 -1.79 -13.98 -11.26
N TYR A 108 -1.02 -13.25 -10.44
CA TYR A 108 -1.33 -11.90 -9.99
C TYR A 108 -0.49 -10.84 -10.72
N GLY A 109 0.66 -11.24 -11.26
CA GLY A 109 1.53 -10.40 -12.09
C GLY A 109 2.80 -9.96 -11.37
N TYR A 110 3.39 -8.85 -11.82
CA TYR A 110 4.64 -8.32 -11.28
C TYR A 110 4.77 -6.81 -11.52
N ALA A 111 5.74 -6.19 -10.88
CA ALA A 111 6.13 -4.81 -11.17
C ALA A 111 7.64 -4.62 -11.20
N HIS A 112 8.10 -3.65 -11.99
CA HIS A 112 9.46 -3.14 -11.95
C HIS A 112 9.47 -1.74 -11.36
N ILE A 113 10.38 -1.48 -10.43
CA ILE A 113 10.58 -0.17 -9.81
C ILE A 113 11.89 0.39 -10.33
N ASN A 114 11.86 1.60 -10.86
CA ASN A 114 13.01 2.38 -11.28
C ASN A 114 12.99 3.70 -10.51
N SER A 115 13.88 3.90 -9.54
CA SER A 115 13.88 5.12 -8.73
C SER A 115 15.16 5.94 -8.86
N MET A 116 15.00 7.25 -8.73
CA MET A 116 16.07 8.25 -8.62
C MET A 116 15.87 8.99 -7.29
N PRO A 117 16.27 8.38 -6.16
CA PRO A 117 15.97 8.90 -4.83
C PRO A 117 16.45 10.34 -4.60
N ASN A 118 17.64 10.67 -5.13
CA ASN A 118 18.24 12.01 -5.04
C ASN A 118 17.41 13.10 -5.73
N ARG A 119 16.51 12.71 -6.64
CA ARG A 119 15.60 13.61 -7.35
C ARG A 119 14.15 13.50 -6.85
N GLY A 120 13.87 12.59 -5.91
CA GLY A 120 12.53 12.33 -5.43
C GLY A 120 11.61 11.77 -6.53
N ILE A 121 12.14 10.96 -7.44
CA ILE A 121 11.37 10.40 -8.57
C ILE A 121 11.40 8.88 -8.50
N ALA A 122 10.25 8.23 -8.71
CA ALA A 122 10.16 6.80 -8.96
C ALA A 122 9.22 6.51 -10.13
N ALA A 123 9.51 5.47 -10.90
CA ALA A 123 8.64 4.91 -11.91
C ALA A 123 8.37 3.45 -11.57
N VAL A 124 7.10 3.07 -11.54
CA VAL A 124 6.65 1.70 -11.30
C VAL A 124 5.93 1.21 -12.54
N ASP A 125 6.53 0.26 -13.25
CA ASP A 125 5.91 -0.40 -14.40
C ASP A 125 5.24 -1.69 -13.92
N ILE A 126 3.91 -1.72 -13.91
CA ILE A 126 3.07 -2.79 -13.38
C ILE A 126 2.53 -3.63 -14.54
N THR A 127 2.61 -4.95 -14.43
CA THR A 127 1.95 -5.90 -15.31
C THR A 127 1.00 -6.76 -14.49
N TYR A 128 -0.28 -6.66 -14.78
CA TYR A 128 -1.33 -7.38 -14.05
C TYR A 128 -1.47 -8.80 -14.58
N GLY A 129 -1.66 -9.75 -13.66
CA GLY A 129 -2.00 -11.13 -13.99
C GLY A 129 -3.48 -11.27 -14.37
N TYR A 130 -3.91 -12.50 -14.61
CA TYR A 130 -5.31 -12.80 -14.99
C TYR A 130 -6.26 -12.88 -13.79
N ASP A 131 -5.73 -12.93 -12.57
CA ASP A 131 -6.47 -12.98 -11.32
C ASP A 131 -6.02 -11.78 -10.47
N ASP A 132 -6.62 -10.60 -10.67
CA ASP A 132 -6.25 -9.36 -9.98
C ASP A 132 -7.39 -8.76 -9.11
N GLU A 133 -8.47 -9.53 -8.92
CA GLU A 133 -9.63 -9.17 -8.10
C GLU A 133 -9.34 -9.26 -6.60
N ILE A 134 -9.93 -8.34 -5.82
CA ILE A 134 -9.76 -8.28 -4.37
C ILE A 134 -10.56 -9.39 -3.67
N ASP A 135 -9.85 -10.28 -2.96
CA ASP A 135 -10.45 -11.30 -2.10
C ASP A 135 -10.69 -10.75 -0.68
N PHE A 136 -11.86 -10.15 -0.46
CA PHE A 136 -12.23 -9.60 0.85
C PHE A 136 -12.31 -10.64 1.96
N THR A 137 -12.60 -11.91 1.64
CA THR A 137 -12.66 -12.98 2.66
C THR A 137 -11.25 -13.24 3.19
N PHE A 138 -10.28 -13.32 2.28
CA PHE A 138 -8.87 -13.43 2.65
C PHE A 138 -8.40 -12.24 3.51
N LEU A 139 -8.80 -11.01 3.17
CA LEU A 139 -8.44 -9.82 3.95
C LEU A 139 -9.04 -9.84 5.36
N GLU A 140 -10.31 -10.25 5.50
CA GLU A 140 -11.00 -10.38 6.78
C GLU A 140 -10.33 -11.40 7.71
N GLU A 141 -9.80 -12.49 7.15
CA GLU A 141 -9.12 -13.55 7.91
C GLU A 141 -7.70 -13.17 8.35
N ASN A 142 -7.02 -12.28 7.61
CA ASN A 142 -5.58 -12.03 7.77
C ASN A 142 -5.23 -10.64 8.31
N LEU A 143 -6.19 -9.71 8.38
CA LEU A 143 -5.95 -8.34 8.83
C LEU A 143 -6.67 -8.03 10.14
N CYS A 144 -6.04 -7.17 10.95
CA CYS A 144 -6.74 -6.57 12.08
C CYS A 144 -7.84 -5.61 11.57
N PRO A 145 -8.86 -5.31 12.41
CA PRO A 145 -9.97 -4.44 12.00
C PRO A 145 -9.55 -3.06 11.50
N ASP A 146 -8.47 -2.49 12.04
CA ASP A 146 -7.98 -1.17 11.64
C ASP A 146 -7.38 -1.17 10.24
N CYS A 147 -6.51 -2.15 9.93
CA CYS A 147 -5.92 -2.30 8.59
C CYS A 147 -7.00 -2.64 7.55
N LEU A 148 -7.93 -3.52 7.90
CA LEU A 148 -9.06 -3.85 7.05
C LEU A 148 -9.92 -2.61 6.75
N ASN A 149 -10.24 -1.81 7.78
CA ASN A 149 -11.01 -0.58 7.59
C ASN A 149 -10.33 0.44 6.69
N LYS A 150 -9.00 0.57 6.75
CA LYS A 150 -8.25 1.44 5.81
C LYS A 150 -8.44 1.00 4.36
N ILE A 151 -8.28 -0.30 4.07
CA ILE A 151 -8.50 -0.86 2.73
C ILE A 151 -9.94 -0.66 2.26
N LEU A 152 -10.93 -0.99 3.12
CA LEU A 152 -12.34 -0.85 2.79
C LEU A 152 -12.76 0.60 2.55
N THR A 153 -12.17 1.54 3.29
CA THR A 153 -12.42 2.98 3.09
C THR A 153 -11.87 3.43 1.74
N GLY A 154 -10.60 3.10 1.45
CA GLY A 154 -9.99 3.40 0.16
C GLY A 154 -10.76 2.80 -1.02
N TYR A 155 -11.14 1.53 -0.92
CA TYR A 155 -11.94 0.83 -1.92
C TYR A 155 -13.29 1.53 -2.21
N ARG A 156 -13.96 2.06 -1.17
CA ARG A 156 -15.21 2.82 -1.35
C ARG A 156 -14.97 4.16 -2.04
N GLU A 157 -13.90 4.87 -1.67
CA GLU A 157 -13.58 6.19 -2.21
C GLU A 157 -13.20 6.17 -3.70
N ALA A 158 -12.51 5.12 -4.15
CA ALA A 158 -12.16 4.95 -5.57
C ALA A 158 -13.34 4.48 -6.45
N GLY A 159 -14.48 4.14 -5.84
CA GLY A 159 -15.62 3.53 -6.50
C GLY A 159 -15.36 2.05 -6.76
N ALA A 160 -16.06 1.20 -5.99
CA ALA A 160 -15.84 -0.24 -5.84
C ALA A 160 -15.46 -1.06 -7.10
N ASP A 161 -15.88 -0.65 -8.30
CA ASP A 161 -15.58 -1.36 -9.54
C ASP A 161 -14.24 -0.94 -10.20
N ASN A 162 -13.47 0.00 -9.62
CA ASN A 162 -12.25 0.58 -10.20
C ASN A 162 -10.97 0.35 -9.35
N CYS A 163 -10.96 -0.70 -8.51
CA CYS A 163 -9.82 -1.00 -7.63
C CYS A 163 -9.22 -2.37 -7.96
N ARG A 164 -7.91 -2.38 -8.22
CA ARG A 164 -7.11 -3.60 -8.38
C ARG A 164 -6.54 -4.05 -7.04
N ASN A 165 -5.94 -5.25 -7.01
CA ASN A 165 -5.22 -5.81 -5.86
C ASN A 165 -3.98 -5.02 -5.39
N LEU A 166 -3.66 -3.88 -6.00
CA LEU A 166 -2.51 -3.05 -5.66
C LEU A 166 -2.95 -1.73 -5.02
N PHE A 167 -2.38 -1.49 -3.84
CA PHE A 167 -2.59 -0.29 -3.06
C PHE A 167 -1.25 0.42 -2.85
N LEU A 168 -1.30 1.72 -2.66
CA LEU A 168 -0.18 2.53 -2.19
C LEU A 168 -0.18 2.53 -0.67
N ILE A 169 1.01 2.59 -0.09
CA ILE A 169 1.18 2.72 1.35
C ILE A 169 2.25 3.75 1.69
N ASP A 170 1.89 4.74 2.48
CA ASP A 170 2.83 5.72 3.02
C ASP A 170 3.48 5.15 4.29
N PHE A 171 4.79 4.99 4.29
CA PHE A 171 5.50 4.40 5.44
C PHE A 171 5.64 5.34 6.63
N GLN A 172 5.49 6.65 6.42
CA GLN A 172 5.54 7.65 7.47
C GLN A 172 4.20 7.75 8.20
N THR A 173 3.09 7.82 7.46
CA THR A 173 1.75 7.97 8.04
C THR A 173 1.04 6.63 8.28
N MET A 174 1.52 5.55 7.66
CA MET A 174 0.89 4.23 7.65
C MET A 174 -0.50 4.24 7.01
N GLU A 175 -0.79 5.25 6.19
CA GLU A 175 -2.03 5.33 5.42
C GLU A 175 -1.93 4.48 4.15
N ILE A 176 -3.07 3.90 3.78
CA ILE A 176 -3.21 2.95 2.68
C ILE A 176 -4.24 3.51 1.70
N TYR A 177 -3.84 3.63 0.44
CA TYR A 177 -4.63 4.25 -0.61
C TYR A 177 -4.80 3.30 -1.80
N PRO A 178 -5.97 3.19 -2.42
CA PRO A 178 -6.12 2.39 -3.63
C PRO A 178 -5.28 3.00 -4.76
N LEU A 179 -4.74 2.15 -5.65
CA LEU A 179 -4.26 2.62 -6.94
C LEU A 179 -5.49 2.68 -7.89
N PRO A 180 -5.95 3.88 -8.28
CA PRO A 180 -7.18 4.03 -9.06
C PRO A 180 -6.98 3.56 -10.51
N GLU A 181 -7.96 2.83 -11.04
CA GLU A 181 -7.89 2.29 -12.42
C GLU A 181 -8.22 3.32 -13.51
N ASN A 182 -8.91 4.41 -13.18
CA ASN A 182 -9.43 5.38 -14.14
C ASN A 182 -8.97 6.83 -13.87
N VAL A 183 -7.96 7.00 -13.02
CA VAL A 183 -7.43 8.31 -12.64
C VAL A 183 -6.00 8.44 -13.13
N VAL A 184 -5.78 9.42 -14.01
CA VAL A 184 -4.49 9.66 -14.68
C VAL A 184 -3.49 10.38 -13.77
N SER A 185 -3.95 11.07 -12.73
CA SER A 185 -3.05 11.72 -11.76
C SER A 185 -3.80 12.13 -10.49
N PHE A 186 -3.10 12.11 -9.37
CA PHE A 186 -3.61 12.61 -8.10
C PHE A 186 -2.47 12.97 -7.15
N MET A 187 -2.79 13.69 -6.07
CA MET A 187 -1.86 14.01 -4.99
C MET A 187 -2.32 13.34 -3.69
N ARG A 188 -1.36 12.79 -2.94
CA ARG A 188 -1.54 12.30 -1.57
C ARG A 188 -0.34 12.77 -0.76
N ASP A 189 -0.62 13.53 0.29
CA ASP A 189 0.41 14.13 1.15
C ASP A 189 1.46 14.86 0.30
N ASP A 190 2.75 14.52 0.49
CA ASP A 190 3.88 15.10 -0.26
C ASP A 190 4.19 14.34 -1.56
N TYR A 191 3.27 13.52 -2.08
CA TYR A 191 3.49 12.71 -3.28
C TYR A 191 2.48 13.05 -4.39
N TYR A 192 3.01 13.32 -5.58
CA TYR A 192 2.24 13.45 -6.81
C TYR A 192 2.40 12.18 -7.65
N PHE A 193 1.27 11.63 -8.09
CA PHE A 193 1.18 10.42 -8.92
C PHE A 193 0.69 10.79 -10.30
N HIS A 194 1.30 10.21 -11.31
CA HIS A 194 0.81 10.21 -12.68
C HIS A 194 0.78 8.77 -13.19
N ILE A 195 -0.33 8.36 -13.79
CA ILE A 195 -0.57 6.98 -14.20
C ILE A 195 -0.87 6.96 -15.69
N ASP A 196 -0.01 6.28 -16.44
CA ASP A 196 -0.25 5.91 -17.83
C ASP A 196 -0.90 4.53 -17.86
N HIS A 197 -2.20 4.50 -18.11
CA HIS A 197 -2.97 3.26 -18.21
C HIS A 197 -2.83 2.61 -19.59
N ALA A 198 -2.62 1.30 -19.60
CA ALA A 198 -2.68 0.45 -20.78
C ALA A 198 -3.42 -0.85 -20.47
N GLU A 199 -3.80 -1.60 -21.51
CA GLU A 199 -4.45 -2.90 -21.31
C GLU A 199 -3.51 -3.87 -20.56
N GLY A 200 -3.94 -4.31 -19.38
CA GLY A 200 -3.20 -5.23 -18.50
C GLY A 200 -1.92 -4.65 -17.91
N ARG A 201 -1.65 -3.35 -18.05
CA ARG A 201 -0.42 -2.71 -17.59
C ARG A 201 -0.65 -1.26 -17.18
N ASP A 202 0.00 -0.83 -16.13
CA ASP A 202 0.08 0.60 -15.77
C ASP A 202 1.52 1.02 -15.59
N ARG A 203 1.83 2.26 -15.94
CA ARG A 203 3.06 2.91 -15.51
C ARG A 203 2.73 4.04 -14.55
N VAL A 204 3.19 3.92 -13.31
CA VAL A 204 2.99 4.92 -12.26
C VAL A 204 4.28 5.71 -12.08
N LEU A 205 4.25 6.99 -12.45
CA LEU A 205 5.29 7.95 -12.10
C LEU A 205 4.93 8.62 -10.78
N ILE A 206 5.88 8.65 -9.86
CA ILE A 206 5.74 9.19 -8.52
C ILE A 206 6.79 10.28 -8.34
N PHE A 207 6.36 11.43 -7.86
CA PHE A 207 7.21 12.58 -7.55
C PHE A 207 7.01 12.96 -6.09
N TYR A 208 8.10 13.09 -5.35
CA TYR A 208 8.10 13.67 -4.01
C TYR A 208 8.14 15.20 -4.11
N VAL A 209 7.06 15.85 -3.69
CA VAL A 209 6.81 17.28 -3.82
C VAL A 209 6.38 17.83 -2.45
N PRO A 210 7.32 18.01 -1.50
CA PRO A 210 6.99 18.46 -0.16
C PRO A 210 6.42 19.88 -0.14
N GLY A 211 5.46 20.11 0.76
CA GLY A 211 4.95 21.45 1.07
C GLY A 211 6.06 22.42 1.50
N ARG A 212 5.89 23.71 1.19
CA ARG A 212 6.80 24.78 1.63
C ARG A 212 6.54 25.21 3.07
#